data_AF-A0A2U2BX88-F1
#
_entry.id   AF-A0A2U2BX88-F1
#
_cell.length_a   1.000
_cell.length_b   1.000
_cell.length_c   1.000
_cell.angle_alpha   90.00
_cell.angle_beta   90.00
_cell.angle_gamma   90.00
#
_symmetry.space_group_name_H-M   'P 1'
#
loop_
_entity.id
_entity.type
_entity.pdbx_description
1 polymer ?
#
loop_
_entity_poly.entity_id
_entity_poly.type
_entity_poly.pdbx_seq_one_letter_code
_entity_poly.pdbx_strand_id
1 'polypeptide(L)'
;MMYDPGALGMLTLALAAGGGGALAAGLVNASASVWRKRVNRRGRLAHLGLRVAVQLERFSQACYGAIHECEVFEETGGAVGRRGRRLPDLAEYPDGEGWLDLEPELADRLLTFRNALATANLRVRAATHDDVEAGQSIFVEECGVCGADAWDLAQSVRRRCGLKLYNPPYDFPRMLTQRALLARATGEIKEDGPASVLTLPSVLRKRPAETDAGPANTVPFRPREDDAPQPAEPVEAPLVREASGS
;
A
#
# COMPACT_ATOMS: atom_id res chain seq x y z
N MET A 1 -39.19 9.42 6.13
CA MET A 1 -38.29 10.27 5.34
C MET A 1 -38.30 9.75 3.92
N MET A 2 -38.95 10.51 3.04
CA MET A 2 -39.41 10.13 1.71
C MET A 2 -38.48 10.82 0.71
N TYR A 3 -37.86 10.06 -0.20
CA TYR A 3 -36.96 10.61 -1.22
C TYR A 3 -37.81 11.24 -2.33
N ASP A 4 -37.52 12.50 -2.67
CA ASP A 4 -38.22 13.31 -3.67
C ASP A 4 -37.61 13.04 -5.07
N PRO A 5 -38.35 12.41 -6.02
CA PRO A 5 -37.83 12.05 -7.33
C PRO A 5 -37.83 13.21 -8.36
N GLY A 6 -38.11 14.46 -7.95
CA GLY A 6 -38.33 15.60 -8.84
C GLY A 6 -37.09 16.29 -9.44
N ALA A 7 -35.87 16.00 -8.99
CA ALA A 7 -34.68 16.79 -9.38
C ALA A 7 -33.97 16.34 -10.68
N LEU A 8 -34.42 15.27 -11.33
CA LEU A 8 -33.87 14.78 -12.61
C LEU A 8 -34.69 15.23 -13.84
N GLY A 9 -35.66 16.13 -13.66
CA GLY A 9 -36.62 16.54 -14.67
C GLY A 9 -36.36 17.86 -15.41
N MET A 10 -35.11 18.33 -15.57
CA MET A 10 -34.82 19.52 -16.38
C MET A 10 -33.57 19.37 -17.25
N LEU A 11 -33.68 18.53 -18.27
CA LEU A 11 -32.84 18.65 -19.47
C LEU A 11 -33.73 18.46 -20.70
N THR A 12 -34.74 19.33 -20.78
CA THR A 12 -35.65 19.47 -21.91
C THR A 12 -34.87 20.07 -23.07
N LEU A 13 -34.51 19.20 -24.01
CA LEU A 13 -33.81 19.51 -25.25
C LEU A 13 -34.76 20.25 -26.20
N ALA A 14 -34.83 21.58 -26.09
CA ALA A 14 -35.47 22.44 -27.09
C ALA A 14 -34.57 22.55 -28.33
N LEU A 15 -34.67 21.57 -29.22
CA LEU A 15 -34.10 21.61 -30.58
C LEU A 15 -35.15 22.25 -31.51
N ALA A 16 -35.25 23.58 -31.44
CA ALA A 16 -36.00 24.36 -32.44
C ALA A 16 -35.03 24.81 -33.53
N ALA A 17 -35.37 24.43 -34.76
CA ALA A 17 -34.60 24.67 -35.98
C ALA A 17 -34.37 26.17 -36.26
N GLY A 18 -33.16 26.50 -36.71
CA GLY A 18 -32.81 27.80 -37.31
C GLY A 18 -32.14 28.80 -36.35
N GLY A 19 -30.81 28.71 -36.20
CA GLY A 19 -30.00 29.68 -35.42
C GLY A 19 -29.15 29.10 -34.28
N GLY A 20 -29.08 27.77 -34.15
CA GLY A 20 -28.51 27.06 -32.98
C GLY A 20 -27.01 26.69 -33.04
N GLY A 21 -26.19 27.32 -33.89
CA GLY A 21 -24.76 26.97 -34.01
C GLY A 21 -23.90 27.41 -32.80
N ALA A 22 -24.24 28.55 -32.18
CA ALA A 22 -23.42 29.13 -31.11
C ALA A 22 -23.62 28.48 -29.73
N LEU A 23 -24.82 27.98 -29.42
CA LEU A 23 -25.11 27.34 -28.13
C LEU A 23 -24.58 25.89 -28.06
N ALA A 24 -24.54 25.18 -29.20
CA ALA A 24 -23.97 23.84 -29.28
C ALA A 24 -22.44 23.83 -29.02
N ALA A 25 -21.71 24.83 -29.53
CA ALA A 25 -20.27 24.95 -29.30
C ALA A 25 -19.92 25.23 -27.82
N GLY A 26 -20.76 25.98 -27.10
CA GLY A 26 -20.56 26.27 -25.67
C GLY A 26 -20.65 25.03 -24.77
N LEU A 27 -21.62 24.14 -25.03
CA LEU A 27 -21.80 22.90 -24.26
C LEU A 27 -20.68 21.87 -24.50
N VAL A 28 -20.19 21.77 -25.74
CA VAL A 28 -19.05 20.90 -26.08
C VAL A 28 -17.76 21.37 -25.37
N ASN A 29 -17.52 22.68 -25.30
CA ASN A 29 -16.34 23.20 -24.60
C ASN A 29 -16.43 23.04 -23.07
N ALA A 30 -17.61 23.25 -22.49
CA ALA A 30 -17.83 23.05 -21.05
C ALA A 30 -17.61 21.57 -20.64
N SER A 31 -18.21 20.64 -21.39
CA SER A 31 -18.04 19.19 -21.15
C SER A 31 -16.59 18.72 -21.36
N ALA A 32 -15.90 19.19 -22.40
CA ALA A 32 -14.49 18.88 -22.63
C ALA A 32 -13.58 19.39 -21.52
N SER A 33 -13.89 20.54 -20.90
CA SER A 33 -13.12 21.09 -19.78
C SER A 33 -13.28 20.26 -18.50
N VAL A 34 -14.51 19.82 -18.19
CA VAL A 34 -14.80 18.96 -17.03
C VAL A 34 -14.16 17.59 -17.21
N TRP A 35 -14.24 17.02 -18.42
CA TRP A 35 -13.63 15.75 -18.74
C TRP A 35 -12.10 15.79 -18.60
N ARG A 36 -11.44 16.82 -19.17
CA ARG A 36 -9.99 17.04 -19.01
C ARG A 36 -9.59 17.18 -17.54
N LYS A 37 -10.33 17.95 -16.74
CA LYS A 37 -10.09 18.07 -15.29
C LYS A 37 -10.16 16.72 -14.59
N ARG A 38 -11.13 15.87 -14.95
CA ARG A 38 -11.30 14.54 -14.37
C ARG A 38 -10.17 13.58 -14.75
N VAL A 39 -9.73 13.59 -16.01
CA VAL A 39 -8.60 12.77 -16.48
C VAL A 39 -7.30 13.20 -15.79
N ASN A 40 -7.02 14.50 -15.74
CA ASN A 40 -5.83 15.03 -15.09
C ASN A 40 -5.81 14.71 -13.58
N ARG A 41 -6.96 14.81 -12.90
CA ARG A 41 -7.12 14.42 -11.49
C ARG A 41 -6.76 12.95 -11.27
N ARG A 42 -7.25 12.05 -12.12
CA ARG A 42 -6.91 10.61 -12.03
C ARG A 42 -5.43 10.35 -12.22
N GLY A 43 -4.78 11.01 -13.18
CA GLY A 43 -3.34 10.86 -13.41
C GLY A 43 -2.50 11.30 -12.20
N ARG A 44 -2.82 12.46 -11.61
CA ARG A 44 -2.13 12.95 -10.40
C ARG A 44 -2.35 12.03 -9.20
N LEU A 45 -3.60 11.60 -8.97
CA LEU A 45 -3.94 10.70 -7.87
C LEU A 45 -3.23 9.35 -8.01
N ALA A 46 -3.21 8.77 -9.21
CA ALA A 46 -2.51 7.52 -9.48
C ALA A 46 -1.00 7.64 -9.23
N HIS A 47 -0.39 8.76 -9.64
CA HIS A 47 1.03 9.01 -9.40
C HIS A 47 1.36 9.16 -7.91
N LEU A 48 0.58 9.96 -7.16
CA LEU A 48 0.74 10.10 -5.71
C LEU A 48 0.55 8.75 -5.00
N GLY A 49 -0.57 8.07 -5.30
CA GLY A 49 -0.91 6.79 -4.71
C GLY A 49 0.16 5.73 -4.94
N LEU A 50 0.78 5.71 -6.14
CA LEU A 50 1.86 4.78 -6.44
C LEU A 50 3.08 5.03 -5.55
N ARG A 51 3.49 6.30 -5.38
CA ARG A 51 4.65 6.66 -4.55
C ARG A 51 4.42 6.31 -3.07
N VAL A 52 3.24 6.64 -2.54
CA VAL A 52 2.87 6.32 -1.16
C VAL A 52 2.79 4.80 -0.95
N ALA A 53 2.13 4.06 -1.85
CA ALA A 53 2.02 2.61 -1.74
C ALA A 53 3.38 1.92 -1.73
N VAL A 54 4.31 2.32 -2.62
CA VAL A 54 5.66 1.75 -2.67
C VAL A 54 6.44 2.02 -1.39
N GLN A 55 6.29 3.20 -0.77
CA GLN A 55 6.95 3.50 0.50
C GLN A 55 6.44 2.61 1.64
N LEU A 56 5.12 2.43 1.73
CA LEU A 56 4.50 1.56 2.72
C LEU A 56 4.88 0.08 2.52
N GLU A 57 4.95 -0.38 1.27
CA GLU A 57 5.39 -1.74 0.91
C GLU A 57 6.84 -1.99 1.33
N ARG A 58 7.74 -1.04 1.04
CA ARG A 58 9.14 -1.12 1.46
C ARG A 58 9.28 -1.14 2.97
N PHE A 59 8.52 -0.32 3.68
CA PHE A 59 8.50 -0.33 5.14
C PHE A 59 8.01 -1.70 5.67
N SER A 60 6.93 -2.24 5.14
CA SER A 60 6.40 -3.55 5.53
C SER A 60 7.43 -4.67 5.30
N GLN A 61 8.11 -4.66 4.14
CA GLN A 61 9.19 -5.60 3.84
C GLN A 61 10.39 -5.42 4.78
N ALA A 62 10.73 -4.19 5.16
CA ALA A 62 11.78 -3.92 6.13
C ALA A 62 11.43 -4.43 7.53
N CYS A 63 10.16 -4.34 7.95
CA CYS A 63 9.69 -4.94 9.21
C CYS A 63 9.85 -6.46 9.19
N TYR A 64 9.47 -7.12 8.09
CA TYR A 64 9.69 -8.56 7.93
C TYR A 64 11.18 -8.92 8.03
N GLY A 65 12.05 -8.21 7.30
CA GLY A 65 13.49 -8.45 7.36
C GLY A 65 14.07 -8.24 8.77
N ALA A 66 13.60 -7.22 9.49
CA ALA A 66 14.07 -6.94 10.84
C ALA A 66 13.61 -8.00 11.87
N ILE A 67 12.39 -8.53 11.75
CA ILE A 67 11.94 -9.67 12.55
C ILE A 67 12.85 -10.89 12.29
N HIS A 68 13.12 -11.19 11.02
CA HIS A 68 13.97 -12.31 10.66
C HIS A 68 15.41 -12.15 11.19
N GLU A 69 16.00 -10.95 11.12
CA GLU A 69 17.31 -10.67 11.72
C GLU A 69 17.35 -10.92 13.23
N CYS A 70 16.22 -10.69 13.92
CA CYS A 70 16.09 -10.94 15.36
C CYS A 70 15.96 -12.43 15.67
N GLU A 71 15.15 -13.16 14.90
CA GLU A 71 15.02 -14.63 15.04
C GLU A 71 16.37 -15.31 14.84
N VAL A 72 17.12 -14.94 13.80
CA VAL A 72 18.48 -15.46 13.55
C VAL A 72 19.44 -15.09 14.68
N PHE A 73 19.31 -13.90 15.26
CA PHE A 73 20.10 -13.50 16.43
C PHE A 73 19.84 -14.40 17.65
N GLU A 74 18.59 -14.73 17.92
CA GLU A 74 18.21 -15.60 19.02
C GLU A 74 18.67 -17.05 18.78
N GLU A 75 18.42 -17.60 17.59
CA GLU A 75 18.79 -18.97 17.22
C GLU A 75 20.31 -19.22 17.26
N THR A 76 21.10 -18.20 16.94
CA THR A 76 22.57 -18.30 16.92
C THR A 76 23.25 -17.87 18.21
N GLY A 77 22.49 -17.56 19.26
CA GLY A 77 23.05 -17.03 20.51
C GLY A 77 23.81 -15.72 20.33
N GLY A 78 23.41 -14.93 19.33
CA GLY A 78 24.00 -13.63 19.00
C GLY A 78 25.19 -13.66 18.04
N ALA A 79 25.52 -14.81 17.44
CA ALA A 79 26.63 -14.91 16.48
C ALA A 79 26.31 -14.28 15.11
N VAL A 80 25.04 -14.30 14.69
CA VAL A 80 24.56 -13.74 13.41
C VAL A 80 23.29 -12.93 13.66
N GLY A 81 22.97 -11.96 12.81
CA GLY A 81 21.75 -11.15 12.95
C GLY A 81 21.93 -9.97 13.90
N ARG A 82 20.82 -9.31 14.26
CA ARG A 82 20.85 -8.09 15.08
C ARG A 82 19.61 -8.01 15.96
N ARG A 83 19.79 -7.52 17.20
CA ARG A 83 18.68 -7.09 18.05
C ARG A 83 18.04 -5.82 17.52
N GLY A 84 16.73 -5.78 17.54
CA GLY A 84 15.95 -4.61 17.18
C GLY A 84 15.86 -3.63 18.34
N ARG A 85 16.13 -2.35 18.06
CA ARG A 85 16.03 -1.26 19.05
C ARG A 85 15.15 -0.10 18.58
N ARG A 86 14.75 -0.13 17.32
CA ARG A 86 13.98 0.90 16.64
C ARG A 86 13.33 0.26 15.42
N LEU A 87 12.06 0.54 15.21
CA LEU A 87 11.35 0.11 13.99
C LEU A 87 12.08 0.65 12.76
N PRO A 88 11.96 -0.02 11.60
CA PRO A 88 12.44 0.52 10.34
C PRO A 88 11.95 1.95 10.11
N ASP A 89 12.74 2.76 9.41
CA ASP A 89 12.33 4.13 9.11
C ASP A 89 11.37 4.15 7.92
N LEU A 90 10.17 4.72 8.13
CA LEU A 90 9.25 5.02 7.04
C LEU A 90 9.74 6.29 6.33
N ALA A 91 9.97 6.18 5.03
CA ALA A 91 10.33 7.32 4.19
C ALA A 91 9.22 8.39 4.27
N GLU A 92 9.64 9.65 4.20
CA GLU A 92 8.69 10.77 4.16
C GLU A 92 7.76 10.64 2.96
N TYR A 93 6.46 10.84 3.21
CA TYR A 93 5.50 10.84 2.14
C TYR A 93 5.78 11.99 1.16
N PRO A 94 5.48 11.80 -0.14
CA PRO A 94 5.64 12.86 -1.11
C PRO A 94 4.78 14.09 -0.77
N ASP A 95 5.39 15.26 -0.79
CA ASP A 95 4.69 16.55 -0.70
C ASP A 95 3.91 16.87 -2.00
N GLY A 96 2.95 17.80 -1.89
CA GLY A 96 2.31 18.43 -3.04
C GLY A 96 0.77 18.44 -3.02
N GLU A 97 0.16 19.02 -4.06
CA GLU A 97 -1.31 19.23 -4.14
C GLU A 97 -2.13 17.93 -4.26
N GLY A 98 -1.49 16.80 -4.59
CA GLY A 98 -2.19 15.53 -4.82
C GLY A 98 -2.97 15.02 -3.61
N TRP A 99 -2.62 15.45 -2.38
CA TRP A 99 -3.34 15.09 -1.16
C TRP A 99 -4.78 15.57 -1.15
N LEU A 100 -5.06 16.73 -1.77
CA LEU A 100 -6.41 17.29 -1.89
C LEU A 100 -7.31 16.44 -2.80
N ASP A 101 -6.71 15.67 -3.71
CA ASP A 101 -7.42 14.80 -4.62
C ASP A 101 -7.75 13.43 -4.01
N LEU A 102 -7.11 13.06 -2.88
CA LEU A 102 -7.30 11.81 -2.16
C LEU A 102 -8.62 11.80 -1.37
N GLU A 103 -9.17 10.61 -1.13
CA GLU A 103 -10.32 10.46 -0.24
C GLU A 103 -9.94 10.86 1.20
N PRO A 104 -10.72 11.73 1.88
CA PRO A 104 -10.35 12.24 3.20
C PRO A 104 -10.05 11.16 4.24
N GLU A 105 -10.83 10.07 4.26
CA GLU A 105 -10.60 8.94 5.15
C GLU A 105 -9.27 8.23 4.89
N LEU A 106 -8.88 8.09 3.62
CA LEU A 106 -7.60 7.46 3.26
C LEU A 106 -6.43 8.39 3.60
N ALA A 107 -6.59 9.69 3.40
CA ALA A 107 -5.60 10.69 3.78
C ALA A 107 -5.37 10.71 5.30
N ASP A 108 -6.46 10.71 6.08
CA ASP A 108 -6.39 10.65 7.54
C ASP A 108 -5.67 9.40 8.03
N ARG A 109 -6.04 8.21 7.52
CA ARG A 109 -5.36 6.94 7.86
C ARG A 109 -3.85 7.00 7.55
N LEU A 110 -3.46 7.55 6.40
CA LEU A 110 -2.05 7.68 6.01
C LEU A 110 -1.27 8.59 6.97
N LEU A 111 -1.82 9.76 7.27
CA LEU A 111 -1.16 10.74 8.13
C LEU A 111 -1.10 10.25 9.58
N THR A 112 -2.19 9.67 10.09
CA THR A 112 -2.26 9.09 11.44
C THR A 112 -1.32 7.89 11.60
N PHE A 113 -1.07 7.12 10.55
CA PHE A 113 -0.10 6.02 10.58
C PHE A 113 1.31 6.48 11.00
N ARG A 114 1.78 7.67 10.56
CA ARG A 114 3.08 8.21 11.02
C ARG A 114 3.11 8.47 12.53
N ASN A 115 2.00 8.94 13.09
CA ASN A 115 1.89 9.15 14.53
C ASN A 115 1.87 7.81 15.29
N ALA A 116 1.17 6.81 14.76
CA ALA A 116 1.18 5.45 15.32
C ALA A 116 2.61 4.86 15.35
N LEU A 117 3.37 5.02 14.26
CA LEU A 117 4.78 4.60 14.20
C LEU A 117 5.68 5.32 15.21
N ALA A 118 5.44 6.62 15.44
CA ALA A 118 6.20 7.37 16.44
C ALA A 118 5.92 6.82 17.85
N THR A 119 4.66 6.56 18.18
CA THR A 119 4.25 5.96 19.46
C THR A 119 4.84 4.56 19.64
N ALA A 120 4.77 3.70 18.62
CA ALA A 120 5.34 2.35 18.66
C ALA A 120 6.86 2.39 18.90
N ASN A 121 7.58 3.29 18.22
CA ASN A 121 9.01 3.49 18.45
C ASN A 121 9.35 3.97 19.87
N LEU A 122 8.52 4.83 20.46
CA LEU A 122 8.70 5.24 21.87
C LEU A 122 8.53 4.04 22.81
N ARG A 123 7.55 3.17 22.56
CA ARG A 123 7.32 1.95 23.33
C ARG A 123 8.51 1.00 23.26
N VAL A 124 9.02 0.72 22.07
CA VAL A 124 10.22 -0.10 21.86
C VAL A 124 11.42 0.49 22.61
N ARG A 125 11.65 1.80 22.49
CA ARG A 125 12.78 2.46 23.15
C ARG A 125 12.68 2.43 24.67
N ALA A 126 11.49 2.70 25.22
CA ALA A 126 11.24 2.63 26.66
C ALA A 126 11.53 1.23 27.19
N ALA A 127 10.95 0.20 26.56
CA ALA A 127 11.18 -1.18 26.95
C ALA A 127 12.66 -1.59 26.85
N THR A 128 13.34 -1.20 25.76
CA THR A 128 14.77 -1.50 25.57
C THR A 128 15.66 -0.82 26.62
N HIS A 129 15.24 0.33 27.15
CA HIS A 129 15.98 1.02 28.20
C HIS A 129 15.89 0.29 29.54
N ASP A 130 14.71 -0.23 29.87
CA ASP A 130 14.44 -0.91 31.14
C ASP A 130 14.98 -2.35 31.15
N ASP A 131 14.71 -3.10 30.08
CA ASP A 131 15.14 -4.49 29.90
C ASP A 131 15.35 -4.79 28.41
N VAL A 132 16.58 -5.14 28.05
CA VAL A 132 16.96 -5.39 26.65
C VAL A 132 16.21 -6.61 26.07
N GLU A 133 15.92 -7.64 26.87
CA GLU A 133 15.20 -8.83 26.40
C GLU A 133 13.71 -8.54 26.23
N ALA A 134 13.09 -7.85 27.19
CA ALA A 134 11.71 -7.38 27.04
C ALA A 134 11.56 -6.42 25.85
N GLY A 135 12.51 -5.50 25.67
CA GLY A 135 12.56 -4.58 24.53
C GLY A 135 12.64 -5.29 23.19
N GLN A 136 13.35 -6.42 23.12
CA GLN A 136 13.46 -7.26 21.94
C GLN A 136 12.11 -7.93 21.59
N SER A 137 11.40 -8.47 22.57
CA SER A 137 10.05 -9.03 22.36
C SER A 137 9.08 -7.96 21.83
N ILE A 138 9.02 -6.80 22.51
CA ILE A 138 8.16 -5.67 22.10
C ILE A 138 8.53 -5.16 20.71
N PHE A 139 9.81 -5.13 20.36
CA PHE A 139 10.27 -4.77 19.02
C PHE A 139 9.69 -5.70 17.94
N VAL A 140 9.75 -7.02 18.15
CA VAL A 140 9.25 -8.01 17.19
C VAL A 140 7.74 -7.89 17.02
N GLU A 141 7.02 -7.69 18.12
CA GLU A 141 5.57 -7.46 18.10
C GLU A 141 5.19 -6.20 17.33
N GLU A 142 5.83 -5.07 17.65
CA GLU A 142 5.55 -3.78 17.01
C GLU A 142 5.93 -3.79 15.52
N CYS A 143 7.04 -4.46 15.14
CA CYS A 143 7.35 -4.70 13.73
C CYS A 143 6.24 -5.49 13.03
N GLY A 144 5.69 -6.52 13.69
CA GLY A 144 4.60 -7.33 13.15
C GLY A 144 3.33 -6.50 12.91
N VAL A 145 2.88 -5.77 13.93
CA VAL A 145 1.67 -4.93 13.88
C VAL A 145 1.84 -3.81 12.86
N CYS A 146 2.89 -2.98 13.00
CA CYS A 146 3.11 -1.84 12.12
C CYS A 146 3.37 -2.28 10.67
N GLY A 147 4.10 -3.39 10.48
CA GLY A 147 4.37 -3.95 9.16
C GLY A 147 3.09 -4.45 8.47
N ALA A 148 2.20 -5.12 9.20
CA ALA A 148 0.91 -5.57 8.68
C ALA A 148 -0.02 -4.40 8.33
N ASP A 149 -0.11 -3.40 9.21
CA ASP A 149 -0.95 -2.22 8.99
C ASP A 149 -0.45 -1.39 7.79
N ALA A 150 0.86 -1.23 7.64
CA ALA A 150 1.46 -0.59 6.45
C ALA A 150 1.09 -1.33 5.16
N TRP A 151 1.12 -2.66 5.18
CA TRP A 151 0.74 -3.48 4.02
C TRP A 151 -0.73 -3.28 3.65
N ASP A 152 -1.67 -3.39 4.61
CA ASP A 152 -3.09 -3.16 4.35
C ASP A 152 -3.34 -1.75 3.80
N LEU A 153 -2.65 -0.75 4.35
CA LEU A 153 -2.77 0.63 3.91
C LEU A 153 -2.24 0.81 2.47
N ALA A 154 -1.12 0.18 2.11
CA ALA A 154 -0.59 0.19 0.75
C ALA A 154 -1.59 -0.42 -0.25
N GLN A 155 -2.20 -1.57 0.09
CA GLN A 155 -3.21 -2.21 -0.75
C GLN A 155 -4.48 -1.37 -0.86
N SER A 156 -4.87 -0.69 0.21
CA SER A 156 -5.99 0.25 0.22
C SER A 156 -5.74 1.46 -0.69
N VAL A 157 -4.54 2.04 -0.64
CA VAL A 157 -4.11 3.11 -1.55
C VAL A 157 -4.17 2.63 -3.00
N ARG A 158 -3.61 1.45 -3.31
CA ARG A 158 -3.65 0.90 -4.67
C ARG A 158 -5.07 0.72 -5.19
N ARG A 159 -5.96 0.13 -4.40
CA ARG A 159 -7.38 -0.05 -4.77
C ARG A 159 -8.07 1.28 -5.05
N ARG A 160 -7.96 2.24 -4.12
CA ARG A 160 -8.64 3.54 -4.22
C ARG A 160 -8.09 4.41 -5.37
N CYS A 161 -6.82 4.25 -5.72
CA CYS A 161 -6.18 4.97 -6.83
C CYS A 161 -6.27 4.23 -8.17
N GLY A 162 -6.92 3.06 -8.24
CA GLY A 162 -7.05 2.28 -9.47
C GLY A 162 -5.72 1.67 -9.96
N LEU A 163 -4.79 1.40 -9.04
CA LEU A 163 -3.49 0.81 -9.33
C LEU A 163 -3.55 -0.71 -9.23
N LYS A 164 -2.68 -1.40 -9.98
CA LYS A 164 -2.49 -2.85 -9.85
C LYS A 164 -2.01 -3.19 -8.44
N LEU A 165 -2.64 -4.18 -7.80
CA LEU A 165 -2.22 -4.70 -6.51
C LEU A 165 -0.81 -5.28 -6.62
N TYR A 166 0.02 -5.02 -5.61
CA TYR A 166 1.34 -5.61 -5.53
C TYR A 166 1.22 -7.00 -4.90
N ASN A 167 1.72 -8.01 -5.63
CA ASN A 167 1.82 -9.38 -5.16
C ASN A 167 3.30 -9.70 -4.94
N PRO A 168 3.77 -9.80 -3.69
CA PRO A 168 5.17 -10.05 -3.42
C PRO A 168 5.53 -11.50 -3.76
N PRO A 169 6.78 -11.80 -4.13
CA PRO A 169 7.22 -13.17 -4.45
C PRO A 169 7.19 -14.10 -3.22
N TYR A 170 7.23 -13.54 -2.01
CA TYR A 170 7.18 -14.26 -0.74
C TYR A 170 5.97 -13.80 0.07
N ASP A 171 5.32 -14.73 0.77
CA ASP A 171 4.12 -14.46 1.58
C ASP A 171 4.44 -13.83 2.94
N PHE A 172 5.33 -12.83 2.96
CA PHE A 172 5.63 -12.06 4.15
C PHE A 172 4.40 -11.32 4.73
N PRO A 173 3.41 -10.85 3.93
CA PRO A 173 2.24 -10.18 4.49
C PRO A 173 1.42 -11.08 5.40
N ARG A 174 1.30 -12.37 5.07
CA ARG A 174 0.62 -13.34 5.93
C ARG A 174 1.37 -13.52 7.26
N MET A 175 2.70 -13.61 7.22
CA MET A 175 3.51 -13.74 8.44
C MET A 175 3.35 -12.52 9.35
N LEU A 176 3.44 -11.30 8.80
CA LEU A 176 3.23 -10.06 9.55
C LEU A 176 1.82 -10.01 10.14
N THR A 177 0.81 -10.38 9.37
CA THR A 177 -0.59 -10.44 9.85
C THR A 177 -0.74 -11.44 11.00
N GLN A 178 -0.14 -12.62 10.88
CA GLN A 178 -0.18 -13.63 11.94
C GLN A 178 0.50 -13.12 13.22
N ARG A 179 1.67 -12.48 13.10
CA ARG A 179 2.37 -11.85 14.23
C ARG A 179 1.52 -10.76 14.88
N ALA A 180 0.90 -9.89 14.08
CA ALA A 180 0.00 -8.85 14.57
C ALA A 180 -1.20 -9.43 15.33
N LEU A 181 -1.78 -10.53 14.85
CA LEU A 181 -2.87 -11.22 15.53
C LEU A 181 -2.43 -11.82 16.88
N LEU A 182 -1.23 -12.42 16.93
CA LEU A 182 -0.67 -12.96 18.18
C LEU A 182 -0.42 -11.84 19.20
N ALA A 183 0.21 -10.75 18.79
CA ALA A 183 0.47 -9.59 19.66
C ALA A 183 -0.83 -8.95 20.20
N ARG A 184 -1.89 -8.91 19.37
CA ARG A 184 -3.22 -8.44 19.80
C ARG A 184 -3.90 -9.43 20.75
N ALA A 185 -3.67 -10.73 20.59
CA ALA A 185 -4.27 -11.77 21.43
C ALA A 185 -3.62 -11.89 22.81
N THR A 186 -2.32 -11.62 22.92
CA THR A 186 -1.58 -11.64 24.20
C THR A 186 -1.94 -10.48 25.11
N GLY A 187 -2.58 -9.42 24.60
CA GLY A 187 -3.12 -8.33 25.41
C GLY A 187 -2.06 -7.47 26.11
N GLU A 188 -0.78 -7.65 25.78
CA GLU A 188 0.31 -6.80 26.28
C GLU A 188 0.25 -5.39 25.66
N ILE A 189 -0.49 -5.23 24.56
CA ILE A 189 -0.93 -3.93 24.05
C ILE A 189 -2.31 -3.62 24.62
N LYS A 190 -2.35 -3.08 25.85
CA LYS A 190 -3.57 -2.46 26.39
C LYS A 190 -3.93 -1.28 25.48
N GLU A 191 -5.04 -1.39 24.74
CA GLU A 191 -5.56 -0.31 23.89
C GLU A 191 -6.08 0.86 24.75
N ASP A 192 -5.17 1.64 25.35
CA ASP A 192 -5.52 2.87 26.07
C ASP A 192 -5.20 4.14 25.24
N GLY A 193 -4.83 3.98 23.95
CA GLY A 193 -4.51 5.07 23.02
C GLY A 193 -5.47 5.16 21.83
N PRO A 194 -5.52 6.30 21.11
CA PRO A 194 -6.52 6.61 20.07
C PRO A 194 -6.53 5.71 18.82
N ALA A 195 -5.78 4.61 18.83
CA ALA A 195 -5.76 3.59 17.78
C ALA A 195 -7.09 2.83 17.63
N SER A 196 -8.04 2.95 18.58
CA SER A 196 -9.38 2.36 18.44
C SER A 196 -10.21 2.96 17.28
N VAL A 197 -9.74 4.00 16.59
CA VAL A 197 -10.34 4.49 15.33
C VAL A 197 -9.94 3.63 14.12
N LEU A 198 -8.88 2.83 14.23
CA LEU A 198 -8.46 1.86 13.20
C LEU A 198 -9.03 0.44 13.42
N THR A 199 -9.99 0.29 14.34
CA THR A 199 -10.79 -0.93 14.43
C THR A 199 -11.49 -1.13 13.08
N LEU A 200 -11.09 -2.18 12.36
CA LEU A 200 -11.74 -2.61 11.12
C LEU A 200 -13.27 -2.50 11.28
N PRO A 201 -14.02 -1.87 10.35
CA PRO A 201 -15.46 -2.00 10.36
C PRO A 201 -15.76 -3.50 10.27
N SER A 202 -16.66 -3.97 11.14
CA SER A 202 -17.12 -5.36 11.34
C SER A 202 -17.68 -6.07 10.09
N VAL A 203 -17.47 -5.50 8.91
CA VAL A 203 -17.94 -5.94 7.58
C VAL A 203 -17.19 -7.17 7.08
N LEU A 204 -16.05 -7.56 7.68
CA LEU A 204 -15.38 -8.83 7.41
C LEU A 204 -15.91 -10.05 8.21
N ARG A 205 -16.99 -9.90 9.00
CA ARG A 205 -17.65 -11.03 9.69
C ARG A 205 -18.80 -11.69 8.90
N LYS A 206 -19.18 -11.19 7.73
CA LYS A 206 -20.06 -11.95 6.84
C LYS A 206 -19.23 -12.90 6.00
N ARG A 207 -19.22 -14.18 6.39
CA ARG A 207 -19.00 -15.28 5.43
C ARG A 207 -19.91 -15.02 4.23
N PRO A 208 -19.41 -14.93 2.99
CA PRO A 208 -20.29 -15.06 1.84
C PRO A 208 -20.94 -16.45 1.94
N ALA A 209 -22.26 -16.47 1.93
CA ALA A 209 -23.00 -17.71 1.72
C ALA A 209 -22.48 -18.36 0.43
N GLU A 210 -22.21 -19.65 0.50
CA GLU A 210 -21.93 -20.50 -0.66
C GLU A 210 -22.91 -20.15 -1.77
N THR A 211 -22.40 -19.47 -2.79
CA THR A 211 -23.11 -19.30 -4.05
C THR A 211 -22.40 -20.22 -5.01
N ASP A 212 -23.11 -21.28 -5.35
CA ASP A 212 -22.76 -22.31 -6.32
C ASP A 212 -22.26 -21.66 -7.62
N ALA A 213 -20.94 -21.68 -7.83
CA ALA A 213 -20.30 -21.13 -9.01
C ALA A 213 -20.05 -22.28 -10.00
N GLY A 214 -20.85 -22.31 -11.06
CA GLY A 214 -20.69 -23.20 -12.21
C GLY A 214 -19.31 -23.09 -12.89
N PRO A 215 -19.00 -24.02 -13.82
CA PRO A 215 -17.64 -24.27 -14.27
C PRO A 215 -17.03 -23.07 -15.01
N ALA A 216 -15.86 -22.66 -14.53
CA ALA A 216 -15.04 -21.62 -15.12
C ALA A 216 -14.56 -22.03 -16.52
N ASN A 217 -15.00 -21.28 -17.52
CA ASN A 217 -14.52 -21.39 -18.90
C ASN A 217 -13.09 -20.84 -18.97
N THR A 218 -12.11 -21.73 -18.92
CA THR A 218 -10.68 -21.42 -19.00
C THR A 218 -10.29 -21.31 -20.46
N VAL A 219 -10.11 -20.08 -20.95
CA VAL A 219 -9.43 -19.85 -22.23
C VAL A 219 -7.92 -19.99 -21.99
N PRO A 220 -7.22 -20.89 -22.68
CA PRO A 220 -5.78 -21.04 -22.51
C PRO A 220 -5.05 -19.81 -23.06
N PHE A 221 -4.19 -19.24 -22.23
CA PHE A 221 -3.24 -18.20 -22.60
C PHE A 221 -2.26 -18.78 -23.63
N ARG A 222 -2.32 -18.29 -24.87
CA ARG A 222 -1.27 -18.52 -25.87
C ARG A 222 -0.24 -17.38 -25.76
N PRO A 223 1.04 -17.68 -25.49
CA PRO A 223 2.11 -16.70 -25.60
C PRO A 223 2.20 -16.20 -27.05
N ARG A 224 2.50 -14.91 -27.23
CA ARG A 224 2.85 -14.32 -28.53
C ARG A 224 4.21 -14.85 -28.96
N GLU A 225 4.35 -15.30 -30.21
CA GLU A 225 5.60 -15.83 -30.80
C GLU A 225 6.75 -14.79 -30.89
N ASP A 226 6.50 -13.52 -30.57
CA ASP A 226 7.48 -12.44 -30.70
C ASP A 226 8.34 -12.19 -29.44
N ASP A 227 8.09 -12.88 -28.32
CA ASP A 227 8.84 -12.75 -27.05
C ASP A 227 9.98 -13.78 -26.91
N ALA A 228 10.59 -14.19 -28.02
CA ALA A 228 11.80 -15.02 -27.97
C ALA A 228 12.98 -14.20 -27.43
N PRO A 229 13.67 -14.64 -26.35
CA PRO A 229 14.84 -13.95 -25.83
C PRO A 229 15.93 -13.91 -26.89
N GLN A 230 16.44 -12.71 -27.20
CA GLN A 230 17.57 -12.56 -28.10
C GLN A 230 18.82 -13.23 -27.49
N PRO A 231 19.63 -13.93 -28.31
CA PRO A 231 20.85 -14.56 -27.84
C PRO A 231 21.79 -13.50 -27.26
N ALA A 232 22.27 -13.73 -26.04
CA ALA A 232 23.22 -12.86 -25.37
C ALA A 232 24.48 -12.69 -26.23
N GLU A 233 24.89 -11.44 -26.46
CA GLU A 233 26.14 -11.15 -27.15
C GLU A 233 27.34 -11.72 -26.35
N PRO A 234 28.35 -12.28 -27.04
CA PRO A 234 29.53 -12.82 -26.38
C PRO A 234 30.29 -11.69 -25.68
N VAL A 235 30.39 -11.78 -24.36
CA VAL A 235 31.21 -10.90 -23.53
C VAL A 235 32.68 -11.16 -23.88
N GLU A 236 33.32 -10.21 -24.56
CA GLU A 236 34.77 -10.24 -24.79
C GLU A 236 35.51 -10.29 -23.46
N ALA A 237 36.32 -11.34 -23.28
CA ALA A 237 37.15 -11.51 -22.10
C ALA A 237 38.20 -10.39 -22.02
N PRO A 238 38.41 -9.78 -20.84
CA PRO A 238 39.43 -8.75 -20.68
C PRO A 238 40.83 -9.35 -20.89
N LEU A 239 41.55 -8.78 -21.85
CA LEU A 239 42.97 -9.04 -22.12
C LEU A 239 43.80 -8.77 -20.84
N VAL A 240 44.26 -9.85 -20.22
CA VAL A 240 45.23 -9.81 -19.12
C VAL A 240 46.54 -9.28 -19.69
N ARG A 241 46.88 -8.03 -19.37
CA ARG A 241 48.22 -7.48 -19.59
C ARG A 241 49.13 -8.02 -18.49
N GLU A 242 49.98 -8.98 -18.85
CA GLU A 242 51.14 -9.35 -18.04
C GLU A 242 52.10 -8.16 -17.98
N ALA A 243 52.22 -7.57 -16.80
CA ALA A 243 53.29 -6.63 -16.49
C ALA A 243 54.53 -7.44 -16.10
N SER A 244 55.45 -7.58 -17.05
CA SER A 244 56.84 -7.96 -16.79
C SER A 244 57.68 -6.70 -16.51
N GLY A 245 58.51 -6.76 -15.47
CA GLY A 245 59.61 -5.81 -15.17
C GLY A 245 59.37 -5.00 -13.91
N SER A 246 60.30 -4.86 -12.96
CA SER A 246 61.70 -5.29 -12.82
C SER A 246 62.06 -5.32 -11.34
#